data_AF-G3GTI0-F1
#
_entry.id   AF-G3GTI0-F1
#
_cell.length_a   1.000
_cell.length_b   1.000
_cell.length_c   1.000
_cell.angle_alpha   90.00
_cell.angle_beta   90.00
_cell.angle_gamma   90.00
#
_symmetry.space_group_name_H-M   'P 1'
#
loop_
_entity.id
_entity.type
_entity.pdbx_description
1 polymer ?
#
loop_
_entity_poly.entity_id
_entity_poly.type
_entity_poly.pdbx_seq_one_letter_code
_entity_poly.pdbx_strand_id
1 'polypeptide(L)'
;MEIVYVYIKKRSEFGKQCNFSDRQAELNIDIPPNPELASQYVERNPVDTGIQCSASMSEHEANTERFETESCGINHVEGGWPKDVNPLELEQTIRFRKKVEKDENYINAVMQLGSVKLLPLLLLSNTSSLALDCAQAMHSPM
;
A
#
# COMPACT_ATOMS: atom_id res chain seq x y z
N MET A 1 8.08 52.55 -13.49
CA MET A 1 7.76 52.47 -14.93
C MET A 1 6.59 51.51 -15.04
N GLU A 2 5.40 52.00 -15.39
CA GLU A 2 4.21 51.16 -15.54
C GLU A 2 4.28 50.44 -16.89
N ILE A 3 4.22 49.10 -16.87
CA ILE A 3 4.22 48.30 -18.09
C ILE A 3 2.77 48.23 -18.58
N VAL A 4 2.42 49.10 -19.53
CA VAL A 4 1.12 49.08 -20.20
C VAL A 4 1.17 48.06 -21.33
N TYR A 5 0.45 46.95 -21.17
CA TYR A 5 0.34 45.92 -22.20
C TYR A 5 -0.77 46.30 -23.20
N VAL A 6 -0.40 46.62 -24.44
CA VAL A 6 -1.35 46.98 -25.50
C VAL A 6 -1.52 45.81 -26.46
N TYR A 7 -2.76 45.30 -26.57
CA TYR A 7 -3.08 44.26 -27.55
C TYR A 7 -3.12 44.86 -28.97
N ILE A 8 -2.20 44.42 -29.83
CA ILE A 8 -2.07 44.88 -31.23
C ILE A 8 -3.17 44.27 -32.12
N LYS A 9 -3.78 43.16 -31.70
CA LYS A 9 -4.69 42.38 -32.54
C LYS A 9 -5.82 41.76 -31.73
N LYS A 10 -7.03 41.73 -32.29
CA LYS A 10 -8.20 41.10 -31.66
C LYS A 10 -8.03 39.58 -31.62
N ARG A 11 -8.46 38.92 -30.53
CA ARG A 11 -8.41 37.45 -30.36
C ARG A 11 -9.05 36.68 -31.52
N SER A 12 -10.09 37.26 -32.14
CA SER A 12 -10.78 36.71 -33.31
C SER A 12 -9.93 36.62 -34.58
N GLU A 13 -8.78 37.31 -34.63
CA GLU A 13 -7.87 37.32 -35.79
C GLU A 13 -6.66 36.40 -35.61
N PHE A 14 -6.59 35.69 -34.48
CA PHE A 14 -5.65 34.62 -34.23
C PHE A 14 -6.26 33.30 -34.69
N GLY A 15 -5.45 32.43 -35.30
CA GLY A 15 -5.92 31.14 -35.80
C GLY A 15 -6.87 31.27 -37.00
N LYS A 16 -6.37 31.83 -38.12
CA LYS A 16 -7.09 31.72 -39.41
C LYS A 16 -7.47 30.25 -39.60
N GLN A 17 -8.76 30.02 -39.83
CA GLN A 17 -9.33 28.69 -39.99
C GLN A 17 -8.59 27.98 -41.13
N CYS A 18 -8.04 26.80 -40.88
CA CYS A 18 -7.48 25.97 -41.94
C CYS A 18 -8.63 25.57 -42.87
N ASN A 19 -8.51 25.92 -44.15
CA ASN A 19 -9.48 25.50 -45.16
C ASN A 19 -9.14 24.06 -45.57
N PHE A 20 -9.74 23.09 -44.89
CA PHE A 20 -9.58 21.68 -45.23
C PHE A 20 -10.50 21.36 -46.42
N SER A 21 -9.90 21.11 -47.58
CA SER A 21 -10.55 20.56 -48.76
C SER A 21 -9.92 19.21 -49.07
N ASP A 22 -10.69 18.26 -49.65
CA ASP A 22 -10.13 17.03 -50.21
C ASP A 22 -9.14 17.40 -51.33
N ARG A 23 -7.86 17.42 -50.98
CA ARG A 23 -6.73 17.69 -51.87
C ARG A 23 -5.78 16.50 -51.75
N GLN A 24 -5.19 16.10 -52.86
CA GLN A 24 -4.14 15.07 -52.82
C GLN A 24 -3.00 15.51 -51.89
N ALA A 25 -2.41 14.56 -51.18
CA ALA A 25 -1.29 14.82 -50.28
C ALA A 25 -0.14 15.46 -51.05
N GLU A 26 0.15 16.72 -50.76
CA GLU A 26 1.26 17.46 -51.33
C GLU A 26 2.42 17.46 -50.32
N LEU A 27 3.56 16.90 -50.74
CA LEU A 27 4.80 16.98 -49.98
C LEU A 27 5.37 18.39 -50.12
N ASN A 28 5.01 19.28 -49.19
CA ASN A 28 5.45 20.67 -49.26
C ASN A 28 6.93 20.83 -48.91
N ILE A 29 7.46 20.00 -48.02
CA ILE A 29 8.84 20.07 -47.53
C ILE A 29 9.31 18.65 -47.21
N ASP A 30 10.52 18.31 -47.66
CA ASP A 30 11.28 17.15 -47.22
C ASP A 30 12.55 17.62 -46.50
N ILE A 31 12.74 17.19 -45.25
CA ILE A 31 13.90 17.57 -44.44
C ILE A 31 14.69 16.29 -44.13
N PRO A 32 15.84 16.08 -44.79
CA PRO A 32 16.67 14.92 -44.52
C PRO A 32 17.31 15.04 -43.13
N PRO A 33 17.52 13.92 -42.42
CA PRO A 33 18.17 13.92 -41.10
C PRO A 33 19.61 14.42 -41.20
N ASN A 34 20.03 15.25 -40.25
CA ASN A 34 21.42 15.71 -40.17
C ASN A 34 22.30 14.60 -39.58
N PRO A 35 23.29 14.07 -40.34
CA PRO A 35 24.16 13.00 -39.86
C PRO A 35 25.02 13.41 -38.64
N GLU A 36 25.37 14.69 -38.51
CA GLU A 36 26.14 15.19 -37.37
C GLU A 36 25.33 15.12 -36.07
N LEU A 37 24.03 15.45 -36.12
CA LEU A 37 23.14 15.34 -34.96
C LEU A 37 22.82 13.88 -34.64
N ALA A 38 22.71 13.02 -35.66
CA ALA A 38 22.49 11.60 -35.46
C ALA A 38 23.66 10.95 -34.69
N SER A 39 24.90 11.40 -34.91
CA SER A 39 26.07 10.93 -34.16
C SER A 39 26.06 11.30 -32.67
N GLN A 40 25.29 12.31 -32.29
CA GLN A 40 25.17 12.80 -30.92
C GLN A 40 23.97 12.20 -30.18
N TYR A 41 23.17 11.36 -30.85
CA TYR A 41 22.01 10.72 -30.25
C TYR A 41 22.43 9.68 -29.20
N VAL A 42 21.90 9.83 -27.99
CA VAL A 42 22.10 8.88 -26.89
C VAL A 42 20.74 8.37 -26.43
N GLU A 43 20.52 7.07 -26.54
CA GLU A 43 19.30 6.40 -26.07
C GLU A 43 19.25 6.44 -24.54
N ARG A 44 18.16 7.00 -23.99
CA ARG A 44 17.91 7.03 -22.55
C ARG A 44 17.01 5.85 -22.16
N ASN A 45 17.41 5.06 -21.17
CA ASN A 45 16.61 3.97 -20.60
C ASN A 45 17.04 3.69 -19.14
N PRO A 46 16.14 3.78 -18.13
CA PRO A 46 14.72 4.15 -18.21
C PRO A 46 14.51 5.65 -18.48
N VAL A 47 13.43 5.97 -19.18
CA VAL A 47 12.99 7.34 -19.46
C VAL A 47 12.01 7.75 -18.35
N ASP A 48 12.52 8.19 -17.22
CA ASP A 48 11.68 8.84 -16.22
C ASP A 48 11.44 10.29 -16.67
N THR A 49 10.34 10.51 -17.38
CA THR A 49 9.85 11.87 -17.67
C THR A 49 8.60 12.12 -16.85
N GLY A 50 8.68 13.05 -15.89
CA GLY A 50 7.51 13.55 -15.19
C GLY A 50 6.65 14.37 -16.16
N ILE A 51 5.48 13.85 -16.52
CA ILE A 51 4.52 14.58 -17.35
C ILE A 51 3.53 15.28 -16.41
N GLN A 52 3.58 16.61 -16.39
CA GLN A 52 2.56 17.42 -15.73
C GLN A 52 1.42 17.67 -16.72
N CYS A 53 0.30 16.95 -16.56
CA CYS A 53 -0.92 17.12 -17.36
C CYS A 53 -1.82 18.27 -16.89
N SER A 54 -1.31 19.23 -16.12
CA SER A 54 -2.07 20.42 -15.73
C SER A 54 -1.72 21.61 -16.63
N ALA A 55 -2.70 22.45 -16.91
CA ALA A 55 -2.47 23.70 -17.61
C ALA A 55 -1.49 24.56 -16.81
N SER A 56 -0.45 25.08 -17.46
CA SER A 56 0.45 26.05 -16.84
C SER A 56 -0.33 27.33 -16.57
N MET A 57 -0.68 27.58 -15.31
CA MET A 57 -1.33 28.81 -14.87
C MET A 57 -0.33 29.71 -14.15
N SER A 58 -0.44 31.02 -14.35
CA SER A 58 0.42 32.02 -13.70
C SER A 58 0.21 32.10 -12.19
N GLU A 59 -0.97 31.67 -11.70
CA GLU A 59 -1.35 31.65 -10.29
C GLU A 59 -2.21 30.40 -10.03
N HIS A 60 -2.05 29.80 -8.86
CA HIS A 60 -2.85 28.66 -8.40
C HIS A 60 -3.26 28.90 -6.95
N GLU A 61 -4.56 28.92 -6.67
CA GLU A 61 -5.10 28.95 -5.31
C GLU A 61 -5.60 27.55 -4.94
N ALA A 62 -4.97 26.93 -3.95
CA ALA A 62 -5.37 25.65 -3.41
C ALA A 62 -5.84 25.84 -1.97
N ASN A 63 -7.11 25.57 -1.71
CA ASN A 63 -7.68 25.66 -0.38
C ASN A 63 -7.69 24.27 0.25
N THR A 64 -6.81 24.02 1.23
CA THR A 64 -6.82 22.78 2.02
C THR A 64 -7.50 23.02 3.35
N GLU A 65 -8.55 22.25 3.62
CA GLU A 65 -9.19 22.26 4.92
C GLU A 65 -8.21 21.78 5.99
N ARG A 66 -8.25 22.42 7.16
CA ARG A 66 -7.36 22.09 8.26
C ARG A 66 -7.84 20.79 8.91
N PHE A 67 -7.08 19.72 8.71
CA PHE A 67 -7.35 18.41 9.30
C PHE A 67 -6.52 18.24 10.58
N GLU A 68 -7.16 17.91 11.69
CA GLU A 68 -6.50 17.59 12.96
C GLU A 68 -6.11 16.11 12.94
N THR A 69 -4.82 15.82 12.82
CA THR A 69 -4.30 14.46 12.93
C THR A 69 -3.69 14.26 14.31
N GLU A 70 -4.25 13.34 15.08
CA GLU A 70 -3.63 12.87 16.33
C GLU A 70 -2.87 11.56 16.07
N SER A 71 -1.63 11.50 16.53
CA SER A 71 -0.83 10.28 16.48
C SER A 71 -1.09 9.47 17.75
N CYS A 72 -2.01 8.52 17.67
CA CYS A 72 -2.27 7.57 18.74
C CYS A 72 -1.31 6.38 18.62
N GLY A 73 -0.18 6.45 19.34
CA GLY A 73 0.69 5.29 19.54
C GLY A 73 0.15 4.40 20.66
N ILE A 74 -0.01 3.10 20.39
CA ILE A 74 -0.32 2.11 21.42
C ILE A 74 1.01 1.64 22.03
N ASN A 75 1.26 1.98 23.29
CA ASN A 75 2.32 1.34 24.07
C ASN A 75 1.86 -0.07 24.42
N HIS A 76 2.30 -1.07 23.66
CA HIS A 76 2.16 -2.47 24.05
C HIS A 76 3.14 -2.74 25.20
N VAL A 77 2.67 -2.59 26.44
CA VAL A 77 3.41 -3.11 27.58
C VAL A 77 3.04 -4.59 27.68
N GLU A 78 3.91 -5.46 27.17
CA GLU A 78 3.84 -6.91 27.40
C GLU A 78 4.05 -7.19 28.90
N GLY A 79 3.00 -7.00 29.70
CA GLY A 79 3.13 -7.09 31.15
C GLY A 79 1.80 -7.08 31.87
N GLY A 80 1.34 -8.27 32.27
CA GLY A 80 0.21 -8.47 33.18
C GLY A 80 0.64 -8.81 34.62
N TRP A 81 1.91 -8.54 34.97
CA TRP A 81 2.39 -8.83 36.31
C TRP A 81 1.76 -7.89 37.33
N PRO A 82 1.30 -8.40 38.50
CA PRO A 82 0.83 -7.54 39.57
C PRO A 82 1.91 -6.55 39.98
N LYS A 83 1.49 -5.38 40.48
CA LYS A 83 2.38 -4.30 40.95
C LYS A 83 3.48 -4.73 41.93
N ASP A 84 3.27 -5.84 42.65
CA ASP A 84 4.18 -6.37 43.67
C ASP A 84 5.15 -7.45 43.12
N VAL A 85 5.11 -7.77 41.82
CA VAL A 85 5.94 -8.80 41.20
C VAL A 85 6.81 -8.18 40.10
N ASN A 86 8.13 -8.21 40.30
CA ASN A 86 9.08 -7.77 39.29
C ASN A 86 9.33 -8.88 38.25
N PRO A 87 9.00 -8.67 36.95
CA PRO A 87 9.23 -9.65 35.90
C PRO A 87 10.70 -9.97 35.65
N LEU A 88 11.62 -9.06 36.00
CA LEU A 88 13.06 -9.26 35.83
C LEU A 88 13.66 -10.15 36.92
N GLU A 89 12.94 -10.34 38.03
CA GLU A 89 13.37 -11.20 39.13
C GLU A 89 12.77 -12.59 39.01
N LEU A 90 13.60 -13.56 38.62
CA LEU A 90 13.17 -14.93 38.35
C LEU A 90 12.51 -15.61 39.56
N GLU A 91 13.00 -15.35 40.77
CA GLU A 91 12.43 -15.96 41.98
C GLU A 91 10.99 -15.48 42.23
N GLN A 92 10.72 -14.19 42.00
CA GLN A 92 9.40 -13.61 42.18
C GLN A 92 8.40 -14.14 41.14
N THR A 93 8.82 -14.25 39.88
CA THR A 93 7.98 -14.81 38.82
C THR A 93 7.67 -16.29 39.04
N ILE A 94 8.65 -17.11 39.46
CA ILE A 94 8.44 -18.53 39.78
C ILE A 94 7.51 -18.68 40.98
N ARG A 95 7.69 -17.88 42.04
CA ARG A 95 6.83 -17.93 43.22
C ARG A 95 5.38 -17.57 42.87
N PHE A 96 5.19 -16.53 42.06
CA PHE A 96 3.87 -16.13 41.60
C PHE A 96 3.19 -17.22 40.76
N ARG A 97 3.89 -17.80 39.78
CA ARG A 97 3.38 -18.91 38.96
C ARG A 97 2.96 -20.11 39.82
N LYS A 98 3.82 -20.56 40.73
CA LYS A 98 3.52 -21.66 41.66
C LYS A 98 2.34 -21.38 42.57
N LYS A 99 2.08 -20.11 42.91
CA LYS A 99 0.91 -19.72 43.70
C LYS A 99 -0.37 -19.85 42.87
N VAL A 100 -0.35 -19.37 41.62
CA VAL A 100 -1.51 -19.44 40.70
C VAL A 100 -1.82 -20.88 40.30
N GLU A 101 -0.82 -21.69 40.00
CA GLU A 101 -1.00 -23.10 39.57
C GLU A 101 -1.61 -24.00 40.66
N LYS A 102 -1.54 -23.59 41.93
CA LYS A 102 -2.15 -24.30 43.06
C LYS A 102 -3.58 -23.83 43.38
N ASP A 103 -4.09 -22.82 42.67
CA ASP A 103 -5.43 -22.31 42.89
C ASP A 103 -6.47 -23.28 42.30
N GLU A 104 -7.44 -23.70 43.11
CA GLU A 104 -8.52 -24.59 42.70
C GLU A 104 -9.30 -24.01 41.51
N ASN A 105 -9.49 -22.69 41.45
CA ASN A 105 -10.18 -22.04 40.34
C ASN A 105 -9.38 -22.19 39.05
N TYR A 106 -8.05 -22.08 39.12
CA TYR A 106 -7.16 -22.28 37.98
C TYR A 106 -7.24 -23.71 37.48
N ILE A 107 -7.11 -24.69 38.38
CA ILE A 107 -7.17 -26.12 38.05
C ILE A 107 -8.51 -26.46 37.40
N ASN A 108 -9.62 -26.03 38.00
CA ASN A 108 -10.96 -26.30 37.48
C ASN A 108 -11.19 -25.67 36.10
N ALA A 109 -10.73 -24.43 35.89
CA ALA A 109 -10.86 -23.76 34.59
C ALA A 109 -10.05 -24.45 33.49
N VAL A 110 -8.81 -24.85 33.79
CA VAL A 110 -7.94 -25.57 32.84
C VAL A 110 -8.54 -26.92 32.48
N MET A 111 -9.02 -27.68 33.46
CA MET A 111 -9.66 -28.98 33.23
C MET A 111 -10.93 -28.84 32.37
N GLN A 112 -11.79 -27.86 32.67
CA GLN A 112 -12.99 -27.60 31.87
C GLN A 112 -12.66 -27.22 30.43
N LEU A 113 -11.69 -26.31 30.21
CA LEU A 113 -11.28 -25.91 28.86
C LEU A 113 -10.65 -27.05 28.07
N GLY A 114 -9.82 -27.86 28.73
CA GLY A 114 -9.21 -29.05 28.17
C GLY A 114 -10.25 -30.06 27.71
N SER A 115 -11.20 -30.41 28.58
CA SER A 115 -12.22 -31.43 28.29
C SER A 115 -13.31 -30.95 27.32
N VAL A 116 -13.75 -29.69 27.40
CA VAL A 116 -14.92 -29.22 26.66
C VAL A 116 -14.56 -28.71 25.26
N LYS A 117 -13.38 -28.09 25.08
CA LYS A 117 -13.04 -27.40 23.82
C LYS A 117 -11.83 -27.99 23.12
N LEU A 118 -10.72 -28.18 23.83
CA LEU A 118 -9.44 -28.52 23.19
C LEU A 118 -9.37 -29.97 22.71
N LEU A 119 -9.77 -30.94 23.55
CA LEU A 119 -9.73 -32.36 23.17
C LEU A 119 -10.67 -32.68 21.99
N PRO A 120 -11.94 -32.25 21.99
CA PRO A 120 -12.84 -32.49 20.86
C PRO A 120 -12.37 -31.79 19.58
N LEU A 121 -11.87 -30.55 19.65
CA LEU A 121 -11.37 -29.82 18.47
C LEU A 121 -10.13 -30.48 17.86
N LEU A 122 -9.19 -30.94 18.69
CA LEU A 122 -8.00 -31.65 18.21
C LEU A 122 -8.36 -33.02 17.59
N LEU A 123 -9.34 -33.72 18.16
CA LEU A 123 -9.85 -34.96 17.56
C LEU A 123 -10.56 -34.68 16.23
N LEU A 124 -11.39 -33.63 16.15
CA LEU A 124 -12.06 -33.20 14.91
C LEU A 124 -11.08 -32.75 13.83
N SER A 125 -10.03 -32.01 14.18
CA SER A 125 -9.01 -31.59 13.21
C SER A 125 -8.26 -32.81 12.67
N ASN A 126 -7.86 -33.72 13.55
CA ASN A 126 -7.10 -34.91 13.14
C ASN A 126 -7.95 -35.88 12.30
N THR A 127 -9.24 -36.05 12.61
CA THR A 127 -10.14 -36.87 11.78
C THR A 127 -10.42 -36.23 10.42
N SER A 128 -10.53 -34.90 10.35
CA SER A 128 -10.71 -34.19 9.08
C SER A 128 -9.48 -34.29 8.17
N SER A 129 -8.25 -34.24 8.73
CA SER A 129 -7.01 -34.47 7.98
C SER A 129 -6.91 -35.90 7.47
N LEU A 130 -7.19 -36.91 8.32
CA LEU A 130 -7.21 -38.32 7.90
C LEU A 130 -8.24 -38.59 6.80
N ALA A 131 -9.41 -37.95 6.85
CA ALA A 131 -10.43 -38.09 5.83
C ALA A 131 -9.98 -37.50 4.48
N LEU A 132 -9.23 -36.40 4.48
CA LEU A 132 -8.67 -35.79 3.28
C LEU A 132 -7.59 -36.66 2.63
N ASP A 133 -6.69 -37.23 3.45
CA ASP A 133 -5.62 -38.11 2.99
C ASP A 133 -6.17 -39.42 2.38
N CYS A 134 -7.21 -40.02 3.00
CA CYS A 134 -7.89 -41.18 2.43
C CYS A 134 -8.60 -40.85 1.10
N ALA A 135 -9.22 -39.67 0.97
CA ALA A 135 -9.89 -39.26 -0.26
C ALA A 135 -8.90 -39.04 -1.42
N GLN A 136 -7.72 -38.48 -1.15
CA GLN A 136 -6.65 -38.30 -2.14
C GLN A 136 -6.02 -39.65 -2.55
N ALA A 137 -5.84 -40.58 -1.62
CA ALA A 137 -5.34 -41.92 -1.93
C ALA A 137 -6.27 -42.73 -2.85
N MET A 138 -7.58 -42.49 -2.81
CA MET A 138 -8.55 -43.17 -3.67
C MET A 138 -8.66 -42.60 -5.10
N HIS A 139 -8.08 -41.42 -5.37
CA HIS A 139 -8.11 -40.75 -6.67
C HIS A 139 -6.81 -40.88 -7.48
N SER A 140 -5.80 -41.59 -6.98
CA SER A 140 -4.61 -41.92 -7.78
C SER A 140 -4.90 -43.14 -8.67
N PRO A 141 -4.95 -42.99 -10.00
CA PRO A 141 -4.99 -44.14 -10.90
C PRO A 141 -3.63 -44.85 -10.87
N MET A 142 -3.65 -46.18 -11.03
CA MET A 142 -2.45 -47.00 -11.23
C MET A 142 -1.63 -46.54 -12.44
#